data_AF-Q0DA39-F1
#
_entry.id   AF-Q0DA39-F1
#
_cell.length_a   1.000
_cell.length_b   1.000
_cell.length_c   1.000
_cell.angle_alpha   90.00
_cell.angle_beta   90.00
_cell.angle_gamma   90.00
#
_symmetry.space_group_name_H-M   'P 1'
#
loop_
_entity.id
_entity.type
_entity.pdbx_description
1 polymer ?
#
loop_
_entity_poly.entity_id
_entity_poly.type
_entity_poly.pdbx_seq_one_letter_code
_entity_poly.pdbx_strand_id
1 'polypeptide(L)' 'AYCMIQLAILSIARRRRLLNDEVLISLADSSWEILDISGSDVSDIGLATVANISNNLWAIDIR' A
#
# COMPACT_ATOMS: atom_id res chain seq x y z
N ALA A 1 14.70 -6.21 5.88
CA ALA A 1 14.91 -4.88 6.48
C ALA A 1 14.16 -3.77 5.72
N TYR A 2 14.19 -3.75 4.38
CA TYR A 2 13.54 -2.71 3.57
C TYR A 2 11.99 -2.66 3.70
N CYS A 3 11.32 -3.81 3.78
CA CYS A 3 9.86 -3.91 3.95
C CYS A 3 9.31 -3.08 5.13
N MET A 4 10.03 -3.05 6.26
CA MET A 4 9.58 -2.32 7.46
C MET A 4 9.58 -0.80 7.26
N ILE A 5 10.48 -0.27 6.42
CA ILE A 5 10.54 1.17 6.12
C ILE A 5 9.39 1.56 5.17
N GLN A 6 9.12 0.77 4.14
CA GLN A 6 8.02 1.02 3.19
C GLN A 6 6.66 1.02 3.90
N LEU A 7 6.39 0.04 4.75
CA LEU A 7 5.14 -0.03 5.53
C LEU A 7 5.04 1.13 6.54
N ALA A 8 6.16 1.56 7.13
CA ALA A 8 6.17 2.73 8.00
C ALA A 8 5.81 4.01 7.22
N ILE A 9 6.38 4.22 6.03
CA ILE A 9 6.05 5.37 5.16
C ILE A 9 4.58 5.32 4.75
N LEU A 10 4.08 4.15 4.35
CA LEU A 10 2.67 3.95 3.99
C LEU A 10 1.74 4.34 5.14
N SER A 11 2.05 3.90 6.37
CA SER A 11 1.28 4.26 7.56
C SER A 11 1.26 5.77 7.83
N ILE A 12 2.36 6.47 7.54
CA ILE A 12 2.48 7.92 7.72
C ILE A 12 1.65 8.63 6.65
N ALA A 13 1.81 8.23 5.38
CA ALA A 13 1.06 8.79 4.26
C ALA A 13 -0.46 8.66 4.49
N ARG A 14 -0.94 7.48 4.91
CA ARG A 14 -2.35 7.25 5.23
C ARG A 14 -2.86 8.17 6.33
N ARG A 15 -2.18 8.22 7.48
CA ARG A 15 -2.55 9.08 8.62
C ARG A 15 -2.52 10.58 8.29
N ARG A 16 -1.74 10.98 7.29
CA ARG A 16 -1.63 12.36 6.81
C ARG A 16 -2.54 12.67 5.63
N ARG A 17 -3.35 11.71 5.16
CA ARG A 17 -4.19 11.82 3.95
C ARG A 17 -3.39 12.16 2.69
N LEU A 18 -2.22 11.53 2.57
CA LEU A 18 -1.30 11.64 1.43
C LEU A 18 -1.17 10.33 0.66
N LEU A 19 -1.84 9.26 1.10
CA LEU A 19 -1.79 7.97 0.43
C LEU A 19 -2.75 7.98 -0.77
N ASN A 20 -2.19 7.83 -1.96
CA ASN A 20 -2.86 7.73 -3.25
C ASN A 20 -2.15 6.69 -4.12
N ASP A 21 -2.61 6.49 -5.37
CA ASP A 21 -2.05 5.50 -6.29
C ASP A 21 -0.54 5.64 -6.50
N GLU A 22 -0.05 6.86 -6.73
CA GLU A 22 1.36 7.12 -7.00
C GLU A 22 2.24 6.75 -5.79
N VAL A 23 1.82 7.16 -4.59
CA VAL A 23 2.52 6.82 -3.34
C VAL A 23 2.49 5.32 -3.09
N LEU A 24 1.33 4.67 -3.26
CA LEU A 24 1.19 3.23 -3.04
C LEU A 24 2.08 2.43 -4.01
N ILE A 25 2.02 2.73 -5.32
CA ILE A 25 2.78 2.03 -6.35
C ILE A 25 4.29 2.23 -6.16
N SER A 26 4.74 3.43 -5.79
CA SER A 26 6.18 3.70 -5.57
C SER A 26 6.78 2.94 -4.38
N LEU A 27 5.94 2.53 -3.42
CA LEU A 27 6.35 1.79 -2.24
C LEU A 27 6.15 0.28 -2.38
N ALA A 28 5.37 -0.17 -3.37
CA ALA A 28 4.97 -1.56 -3.54
C ALA A 28 6.18 -2.50 -3.63
N ASP A 29 6.12 -3.59 -2.88
CA ASP A 29 7.17 -4.60 -2.81
C ASP A 29 6.53 -5.99 -2.69
N SER A 30 7.19 -7.00 -3.24
CA SER A 30 6.68 -8.39 -3.21
C SER A 30 6.68 -8.99 -1.80
N SER A 31 7.42 -8.42 -0.85
CA SER A 31 7.46 -8.88 0.54
C SER A 31 6.25 -8.46 1.40
N TRP A 32 5.30 -7.71 0.84
CA TRP A 32 4.09 -7.32 1.58
C TRP A 32 3.14 -8.49 1.75
N GLU A 33 2.71 -8.73 2.98
CA GLU A 33 1.72 -9.76 3.34
C GLU A 33 0.37 -9.15 3.73
N ILE A 34 0.41 -8.02 4.43
CA ILE A 34 -0.76 -7.29 4.94
C ILE A 34 -0.65 -5.84 4.49
N LEU A 35 -1.74 -5.30 3.96
CA LEU A 35 -1.83 -3.93 3.48
C LEU A 35 -3.04 -3.21 4.09
N ASP A 36 -2.83 -2.01 4.62
CA ASP A 36 -3.90 -1.13 5.09
C ASP A 36 -3.89 0.17 4.28
N ILE A 37 -4.92 0.33 3.44
CA ILE A 37 -5.19 1.52 2.64
C ILE A 37 -6.51 2.20 3.03
N SER A 38 -7.05 1.90 4.21
CA SER A 38 -8.26 2.53 4.75
C SER A 38 -8.21 4.06 4.73
N GLY A 39 -9.33 4.70 4.38
CA GLY A 39 -9.45 6.16 4.34
C GLY A 39 -8.41 6.87 3.46
N SER A 40 -7.91 6.21 2.42
CA SER A 40 -6.97 6.78 1.45
C SER A 40 -7.64 7.11 0.11
N ASP A 41 -6.93 7.84 -0.76
CA ASP A 41 -7.37 8.17 -2.11
C ASP A 41 -6.84 7.16 -3.15
N VAL A 42 -6.61 5.91 -2.73
CA VAL A 42 -6.20 4.81 -3.62
C VAL A 42 -7.41 4.34 -4.43
N SER A 43 -7.25 4.28 -5.74
CA SER A 43 -8.26 3.79 -6.67
C SER A 43 -8.17 2.27 -6.86
N ASP A 44 -9.23 1.67 -7.40
CA ASP A 44 -9.23 0.26 -7.81
C ASP A 44 -8.11 -0.06 -8.82
N ILE A 45 -7.74 0.91 -9.67
CA ILE A 45 -6.66 0.76 -10.66
C ILE A 45 -5.30 0.73 -9.96
N GLY A 46 -5.07 1.62 -9.00
CA GLY A 46 -3.86 1.62 -8.17
C GLY A 46 -3.72 0.33 -7.37
N LEU A 47 -4.81 -0.12 -6.75
CA LEU A 47 -4.85 -1.38 -6.01
C LEU A 47 -4.56 -2.59 -6.91
N ALA A 48 -5.19 -2.67 -8.08
CA ALA A 48 -4.93 -3.75 -9.05
C ALA A 48 -3.47 -3.74 -9.53
N THR A 49 -2.88 -2.57 -9.71
CA THR A 49 -1.46 -2.43 -10.09
C THR A 49 -0.55 -2.98 -9.00
N VAL A 50 -0.82 -2.65 -7.74
CA VAL A 50 -0.05 -3.12 -6.58
C VAL A 50 -0.24 -4.62 -6.36
N ALA A 51 -1.44 -5.16 -6.58
CA ALA A 51 -1.68 -6.60 -6.49
C ALA A 51 -0.82 -7.42 -7.48
N ASN A 52 -0.45 -6.84 -8.63
CA ASN A 52 0.46 -7.48 -9.57
C ASN A 52 1.94 -7.44 -9.11
N ILE A 53 2.31 -6.50 -8.25
CA ILE A 53 3.68 -6.33 -7.71
C ILE A 53 3.83 -7.12 -6.40
N SER A 54 2.89 -6.91 -5.48
CA SER A 54 2.82 -7.47 -4.13
C SER A 54 2.05 -8.79 -4.12
N ASN A 55 2.62 -9.80 -4.76
CA ASN A 55 2.00 -11.11 -4.97
C ASN A 55 1.83 -11.97 -3.70
N ASN A 56 2.41 -11.57 -2.56
CA ASN A 56 2.26 -12.27 -1.27
C ASN A 56 1.16 -11.70 -0.36
N LEU A 57 0.41 -10.70 -0.84
CA LEU A 57 -0.71 -10.12 -0.09
C LEU A 57 -1.79 -11.17 0.16
N TRP A 58 -2.16 -11.35 1.42
CA TRP A 58 -3.25 -12.24 1.83
C TRP A 58 -4.35 -11.52 2.62
N ALA A 59 -4.07 -10.32 3.13
CA ALA A 59 -5.04 -9.48 3.83
C ALA A 59 -4.90 -8.01 3.41
N ILE A 60 -6.04 -7.37 3.12
CA ILE A 60 -6.11 -5.96 2.72
C ILE A 60 -7.26 -5.28 3.46
N ASP A 61 -6.98 -4.18 4.14
CA ASP A 61 -7.99 -3.27 4.68
C ASP A 61 -8.19 -2.06 3.76
N ILE A 62 -9.43 -1.81 3.36
CA ILE A 62 -9.83 -0.82 2.35
C ILE A 62 -10.92 0.14 2.83
N ARG A 63 -11.38 0.05 4.10
CA ARG A 63 -12.44 0.92 4.63
C ARG A 63 -11.89 2.02 5.52
#